data_AF-A0A351IVF7-F1
#
_entry.id   AF-A0A351IVF7-F1
#
_cell.length_a   1.000
_cell.length_b   1.000
_cell.length_c   1.000
_cell.angle_alpha   90.00
_cell.angle_beta   90.00
_cell.angle_gamma   90.00
#
_symmetry.space_group_name_H-M   'P 1'
#
loop_
_entity.id
_entity.type
_entity.pdbx_description
1 polymer ?
#
loop_
_entity_poly.entity_id
_entity_poly.type
_entity_poly.pdbx_seq_one_letter_code
_entity_poly.pdbx_strand_id
1 'polypeptide(L)'
;MTATGSDLSSDLPRGPSWEVLSDFERFSQVDDVFNRSFWDPEIATDEARRFFRSYREPLTEWRRAAGFGQRDYAIRNAAWQVVDVFAEMHDGDDLRDGFLSPLTQLRDGPEDQLDLGTPTEVAAIVKRVAKTFGADLVGICAHDERWVYTERYARHADEGRPVDLPDGLTSVIVLGQAMDHGPWPG
;
A
#
# COMPACT_ATOMS: atom_id res chain seq x y z
N MET A 1 44.58 -4.75 -4.99
CA MET A 1 43.95 -3.97 -6.06
C MET A 1 42.48 -3.88 -5.75
N THR A 2 42.09 -2.80 -5.08
CA THR A 2 40.72 -2.49 -4.69
C THR A 2 39.99 -1.93 -5.90
N ALA A 3 38.95 -2.62 -6.37
CA ALA A 3 38.00 -2.06 -7.31
C ALA A 3 37.20 -0.97 -6.57
N THR A 4 37.49 0.29 -6.89
CA THR A 4 36.67 1.43 -6.52
C THR A 4 35.29 1.25 -7.13
N GLY A 5 34.25 1.23 -6.29
CA GLY A 5 32.87 1.16 -6.72
C GLY A 5 32.59 2.30 -7.70
N SER A 6 32.32 1.93 -8.95
CA SER A 6 31.91 2.88 -9.97
C SER A 6 30.57 3.48 -9.55
N ASP A 7 30.55 4.80 -9.56
CA ASP A 7 29.39 5.67 -9.46
C ASP A 7 28.28 5.20 -10.43
N LEU A 8 27.33 4.42 -9.93
CA LEU A 8 26.11 4.03 -10.67
C LEU A 8 25.02 5.11 -10.57
N SER A 9 25.32 6.29 -9.99
CA SER A 9 24.33 7.33 -9.73
C SER A 9 24.19 8.36 -10.86
N SER A 10 25.14 8.46 -11.79
CA SER A 10 25.20 9.60 -12.72
C SER A 10 24.35 9.47 -13.99
N ASP A 11 23.98 8.24 -14.38
CA ASP A 11 23.41 7.95 -15.70
C ASP A 11 21.90 7.63 -15.70
N LEU A 12 21.24 7.71 -14.53
CA LEU A 12 19.79 7.59 -14.49
C LEU A 12 19.13 8.84 -15.08
N PRO A 13 18.13 8.69 -15.98
CA PRO A 13 17.39 9.82 -16.52
C PRO A 13 16.89 10.72 -15.40
N ARG A 14 17.19 12.03 -15.49
CA ARG A 14 16.59 13.00 -14.58
C ARG A 14 15.16 13.26 -15.03
N GLY A 15 14.21 12.90 -14.17
CA GLY A 15 12.78 13.09 -14.41
C GLY A 15 12.02 11.78 -14.38
N PRO A 16 10.68 11.85 -14.49
CA PRO A 16 9.85 10.66 -14.58
C PRO A 16 10.26 9.81 -15.79
N SER A 17 10.29 8.49 -15.63
CA SER A 17 10.51 7.54 -16.74
C SER A 17 9.21 7.25 -17.51
N TRP A 18 8.23 8.15 -17.41
CA TRP A 18 6.89 8.04 -17.97
C TRP A 18 6.47 9.38 -18.57
N GLU A 19 5.59 9.29 -19.57
CA GLU A 19 4.91 10.43 -20.19
C GLU A 19 3.47 10.51 -19.68
N VAL A 20 2.99 11.73 -19.44
CA VAL A 20 1.58 11.98 -19.10
C VAL A 20 0.92 12.59 -20.33
N LEU A 21 -0.07 11.86 -20.86
CA LEU A 21 -0.82 12.28 -22.04
C LEU A 21 -1.81 13.40 -21.70
N SER A 22 -2.26 14.13 -22.73
CA SER A 22 -3.17 15.28 -22.56
C SER A 22 -4.57 14.90 -22.07
N ASP A 23 -4.96 13.65 -22.29
CA ASP A 23 -6.23 13.04 -21.88
C ASP A 23 -6.11 12.24 -20.57
N PHE A 24 -4.98 12.34 -19.87
CA PHE A 24 -4.82 11.69 -18.58
C PHE A 24 -5.80 12.27 -17.57
N GLU A 25 -6.59 11.38 -16.95
CA GLU A 25 -7.46 11.69 -15.83
C GLU A 25 -7.00 10.91 -14.60
N ARG A 26 -7.18 11.51 -13.43
CA ARG A 26 -6.96 10.83 -12.16
C ARG A 26 -7.94 9.66 -12.03
N PHE A 27 -7.48 8.60 -11.40
CA PHE A 27 -8.26 7.36 -11.25
C PHE A 27 -9.16 7.42 -10.02
N SER A 28 -10.40 6.91 -10.12
CA SER A 28 -11.25 6.69 -8.94
C SER A 28 -10.90 5.35 -8.30
N GLN A 29 -10.66 5.31 -6.99
CA GLN A 29 -10.41 4.02 -6.30
C GLN A 29 -11.64 3.09 -6.40
N VAL A 30 -12.85 3.64 -6.55
CA VAL A 30 -14.10 2.87 -6.75
C VAL A 30 -13.98 1.94 -7.96
N ASP A 31 -13.25 2.38 -9.00
CA ASP A 31 -13.07 1.67 -10.26
C ASP A 31 -11.91 0.66 -10.25
N ASP A 32 -11.17 0.53 -9.14
CA ASP A 32 -10.15 -0.51 -9.05
C ASP A 32 -10.79 -1.90 -9.11
N VAL A 33 -10.05 -2.89 -9.61
CA VAL A 33 -10.60 -4.24 -9.85
C VAL A 33 -11.07 -4.94 -8.57
N PHE A 34 -10.46 -4.62 -7.42
CA PHE A 34 -10.87 -5.19 -6.15
C PHE A 34 -12.16 -4.55 -5.66
N ASN A 35 -12.35 -3.24 -5.84
CA ASN A 35 -13.57 -2.54 -5.43
C ASN A 35 -14.74 -2.83 -6.38
N ARG A 36 -14.50 -2.84 -7.70
CA ARG A 36 -15.51 -3.26 -8.71
C ARG A 36 -16.08 -4.65 -8.46
N SER A 37 -15.32 -5.56 -7.86
CA SER A 37 -15.83 -6.88 -7.51
C SER A 37 -16.98 -6.89 -6.49
N PHE A 38 -17.27 -5.74 -5.85
CA PHE A 38 -18.38 -5.59 -4.90
C PHE A 38 -19.64 -5.03 -5.57
N TRP A 39 -19.51 -4.10 -6.53
CA TRP A 39 -20.63 -3.31 -7.06
C TRP A 39 -20.88 -3.50 -8.56
N ASP A 40 -19.85 -3.80 -9.35
CA ASP A 40 -19.95 -3.89 -10.79
C ASP A 40 -20.42 -5.30 -11.20
N PRO A 41 -21.61 -5.46 -11.81
CA PRO A 41 -22.13 -6.78 -12.19
C PRO A 41 -21.27 -7.52 -13.22
N GLU A 42 -20.43 -6.83 -14.00
CA GLU A 42 -19.50 -7.47 -14.95
C GLU A 42 -18.33 -8.16 -14.22
N ILE A 43 -17.92 -7.60 -13.08
CA ILE A 43 -16.74 -8.06 -12.31
C ILE A 43 -17.14 -8.89 -11.08
N ALA A 44 -18.27 -8.59 -10.46
CA ALA A 44 -18.76 -9.18 -9.22
C ALA A 44 -19.37 -10.59 -9.42
N THR A 45 -18.64 -11.46 -10.12
CA THR A 45 -18.98 -12.86 -10.41
C THR A 45 -18.94 -13.73 -9.15
N ASP A 46 -19.49 -14.95 -9.25
CA ASP A 46 -19.44 -15.92 -8.16
C ASP A 46 -18.00 -16.30 -7.78
N GLU A 47 -17.09 -16.35 -8.76
CA GLU A 47 -15.66 -16.58 -8.56
C GLU A 47 -15.00 -15.43 -7.82
N ALA A 48 -15.29 -14.17 -8.19
CA ALA A 48 -14.77 -13.01 -7.49
C ALA A 48 -15.26 -13.00 -6.03
N ARG A 49 -16.56 -13.24 -5.81
CA ARG A 49 -17.12 -13.36 -4.46
C ARG A 49 -16.49 -14.51 -3.67
N ARG A 50 -16.20 -15.65 -4.31
CA ARG A 50 -15.50 -16.79 -3.69
C ARG A 50 -14.08 -16.43 -3.30
N PHE A 51 -13.36 -15.67 -4.11
CA PHE A 51 -12.01 -15.17 -3.78
C PHE A 51 -12.03 -14.41 -2.45
N PHE A 52 -12.90 -13.40 -2.29
CA PHE A 52 -12.97 -12.64 -1.03
C PHE A 52 -13.46 -13.47 0.16
N ARG A 53 -14.45 -14.36 -0.03
CA ARG A 53 -14.89 -15.28 1.04
C ARG A 53 -13.74 -16.15 1.54
N SER A 54 -12.85 -16.62 0.65
CA SER A 54 -11.73 -17.51 1.03
C SER A 54 -10.66 -16.87 1.94
N TYR A 55 -10.68 -15.54 2.09
CA TYR A 55 -9.83 -14.82 3.05
C TYR A 55 -10.48 -14.74 4.44
N ARG A 56 -11.81 -14.81 4.54
CA ARG A 56 -12.56 -14.60 5.80
C ARG A 56 -13.15 -15.87 6.39
N GLU A 57 -13.53 -16.80 5.54
CA GLU A 57 -14.16 -18.04 5.93
C GLU A 57 -13.11 -19.17 6.04
N PRO A 58 -13.24 -20.07 7.03
CA PRO A 58 -12.44 -21.28 7.06
C PRO A 58 -12.61 -22.05 5.74
N LEU A 59 -11.50 -22.55 5.20
CA LEU A 59 -11.60 -23.47 4.07
C LEU A 59 -12.41 -24.70 4.46
N THR A 60 -13.42 -25.00 3.65
CA THR A 60 -14.19 -26.23 3.73
C THR A 60 -13.56 -27.37 2.92
N GLU A 61 -12.68 -27.04 1.97
CA GLU A 61 -12.01 -27.99 1.08
C GLU A 61 -10.49 -27.72 1.03
N TRP A 62 -9.70 -28.79 1.15
CA TRP A 62 -8.24 -28.72 1.06
C TRP A 62 -7.77 -29.18 -0.32
N ARG A 63 -6.98 -28.35 -1.01
CA ARG A 63 -6.36 -28.74 -2.27
C ARG A 63 -5.17 -29.66 -1.98
N ARG A 64 -5.05 -30.77 -2.70
CA ARG A 64 -3.86 -31.64 -2.67
C ARG A 64 -2.77 -31.10 -3.61
N ALA A 65 -2.36 -29.86 -3.39
CA ALA A 65 -1.29 -29.20 -4.13
C ALA A 65 -0.29 -28.58 -3.14
N ALA A 66 1.00 -28.59 -3.49
CA ALA A 66 2.03 -27.94 -2.68
C ALA A 66 1.71 -26.45 -2.51
N GLY A 67 1.84 -25.93 -1.28
CA GLY A 67 1.51 -24.54 -0.94
C GLY A 67 0.02 -24.28 -0.63
N PHE A 68 -0.84 -25.32 -0.64
CA PHE A 68 -2.28 -25.18 -0.36
C PHE A 68 -2.75 -26.11 0.77
N GLY A 69 -1.82 -26.62 1.59
CA GLY A 69 -2.13 -27.45 2.75
C GLY A 69 -2.44 -26.64 4.00
N GLN A 70 -2.84 -27.33 5.07
CA GLN A 70 -3.21 -26.70 6.34
C GLN A 70 -2.09 -25.85 6.96
N ARG A 71 -0.84 -26.29 6.85
CA ARG A 71 0.32 -25.53 7.36
C ARG A 71 0.54 -24.25 6.57
N ASP A 72 0.37 -24.30 5.26
CA ASP A 72 0.51 -23.13 4.38
C ASP A 72 -0.57 -22.09 4.70
N TYR A 73 -1.82 -22.54 4.90
CA TYR A 73 -2.92 -21.67 5.34
C TYR A 73 -2.71 -21.10 6.75
N ALA A 74 -2.14 -21.88 7.68
CA ALA A 74 -1.82 -21.38 9.02
C ALA A 74 -0.76 -20.27 8.96
N ILE A 75 0.29 -20.44 8.14
CA ILE A 75 1.32 -19.42 7.94
C ILE A 75 0.72 -18.18 7.26
N ARG A 76 -0.10 -18.36 6.21
CA ARG A 76 -0.81 -17.25 5.57
C ARG A 76 -1.62 -16.46 6.59
N ASN A 77 -2.50 -17.10 7.33
CA ASN A 77 -3.35 -16.41 8.30
C ASN A 77 -2.52 -15.72 9.39
N ALA A 78 -1.43 -16.34 9.87
CA ALA A 78 -0.52 -15.70 10.81
C ALA A 78 0.17 -14.45 10.23
N ALA A 79 0.54 -14.48 8.94
CA ALA A 79 1.17 -13.34 8.26
C ALA A 79 0.21 -12.15 8.05
N TRP A 80 -1.09 -12.41 7.87
CA TRP A 80 -2.11 -11.38 7.68
C TRP A 80 -2.64 -10.78 9.00
N GLN A 81 -2.32 -11.39 10.15
CA GLN A 81 -2.90 -11.02 11.46
C GLN A 81 -2.84 -9.52 11.79
N VAL A 82 -1.69 -8.87 11.61
CA VAL A 82 -1.53 -7.46 12.01
C VAL A 82 -2.33 -6.54 11.10
N VAL A 83 -2.27 -6.80 9.79
CA VAL A 83 -2.95 -5.97 8.78
C VAL A 83 -4.47 -6.15 8.86
N ASP A 84 -4.96 -7.36 9.14
CA ASP A 84 -6.38 -7.63 9.33
C ASP A 84 -6.92 -6.91 10.57
N VAL A 85 -6.16 -6.86 11.67
CA VAL A 85 -6.55 -6.10 12.85
C VAL A 85 -6.77 -4.63 12.51
N PHE A 86 -5.85 -3.99 11.78
CA PHE A 86 -6.05 -2.58 11.39
C PHE A 86 -7.22 -2.40 10.42
N ALA A 87 -7.30 -3.25 9.39
CA ALA A 87 -8.32 -3.13 8.35
C ALA A 87 -9.74 -3.40 8.86
N GLU A 88 -9.90 -4.15 9.95
CA GLU A 88 -11.20 -4.52 10.52
C GLU A 88 -11.58 -3.75 11.78
N MET A 89 -10.63 -3.08 12.45
CA MET A 89 -10.87 -2.37 13.72
C MET A 89 -11.99 -1.32 13.63
N HIS A 90 -12.07 -0.61 12.51
CA HIS A 90 -13.03 0.47 12.26
C HIS A 90 -13.96 0.17 11.07
N ASP A 91 -14.09 -1.11 10.68
CA ASP A 91 -14.90 -1.50 9.52
C ASP A 91 -16.38 -1.11 9.68
N GLY A 92 -16.89 -1.07 10.92
CA GLY A 92 -18.25 -0.60 11.22
C GLY A 92 -18.50 0.88 10.90
N ASP A 93 -17.43 1.70 10.84
CA ASP A 93 -17.47 3.12 10.46
C ASP A 93 -17.14 3.33 8.96
N ASP A 94 -17.07 2.24 8.19
CA ASP A 94 -16.67 2.22 6.78
C ASP A 94 -15.24 2.73 6.56
N LEU A 95 -14.37 2.43 7.52
CA LEU A 95 -12.94 2.69 7.48
C LEU A 95 -12.17 1.38 7.40
N ARG A 96 -11.27 1.28 6.42
CA ARG A 96 -10.33 0.16 6.29
C ARG A 96 -8.90 0.68 6.22
N ASP A 97 -8.35 0.92 7.40
CA ASP A 97 -7.02 1.47 7.63
C ASP A 97 -5.95 0.77 6.77
N GLY A 98 -5.24 1.55 5.97
CA GLY A 98 -4.16 1.08 5.10
C GLY A 98 -4.62 0.46 3.77
N PHE A 99 -5.94 0.34 3.51
CA PHE A 99 -6.48 -0.14 2.24
C PHE A 99 -7.38 0.89 1.56
N LEU A 100 -8.51 1.22 2.20
CA LEU A 100 -9.53 2.13 1.68
C LEU A 100 -9.63 3.40 2.53
N SER A 101 -8.76 3.55 3.53
CA SER A 101 -8.73 4.69 4.44
C SER A 101 -7.30 4.89 4.98
N PRO A 102 -6.93 6.13 5.37
CA PRO A 102 -5.70 6.38 6.09
C PRO A 102 -5.60 5.53 7.37
N LEU A 103 -4.37 5.29 7.86
CA LEU A 103 -4.17 4.66 9.16
C LEU A 103 -4.65 5.60 10.27
N THR A 104 -5.53 5.11 11.13
CA THR A 104 -6.02 5.85 12.29
C THR A 104 -4.91 6.01 13.31
N GLN A 105 -4.69 7.23 13.77
CA GLN A 105 -3.74 7.51 14.85
C GLN A 105 -4.39 7.19 16.20
N LEU A 106 -3.78 6.26 16.95
CA LEU A 106 -4.28 5.90 18.28
C LEU A 106 -4.05 7.00 19.33
N ARG A 107 -3.02 7.82 19.13
CA ARG A 107 -2.65 8.92 20.02
C ARG A 107 -2.19 10.10 19.20
N ASP A 108 -2.64 11.28 19.58
CA ASP A 108 -2.19 12.52 19.01
C ASP A 108 -0.70 12.77 19.32
N GLY A 109 -0.05 13.48 18.42
CA GLY A 109 1.26 14.06 18.67
C GLY A 109 1.16 15.25 19.64
N PRO A 110 2.31 15.71 20.18
CA PRO A 110 2.34 16.96 20.93
C PRO A 110 1.92 18.15 20.05
N GLU A 111 1.34 19.19 20.65
CA GLU A 111 0.97 20.43 19.95
C GLU A 111 2.20 21.21 19.45
N ASP A 112 3.32 21.09 20.17
CA ASP A 112 4.57 21.77 19.85
C ASP A 112 5.19 21.22 18.55
N GLN A 113 5.35 22.11 17.58
CA GLN A 113 6.06 21.78 16.34
C GLN A 113 7.57 21.81 16.55
N LEU A 114 8.23 20.72 16.16
CA LEU A 114 9.68 20.64 16.15
C LEU A 114 10.23 21.29 14.87
N ASP A 115 11.22 22.18 15.02
CA ASP A 115 12.04 22.60 13.88
C ASP A 115 12.92 21.42 13.43
N LEU A 116 12.63 20.91 12.24
CA LEU A 116 13.30 19.75 11.68
C LEU A 116 14.60 20.11 10.94
N GLY A 117 14.89 21.41 10.73
CA GLY A 117 16.05 21.88 9.99
C GLY A 117 15.85 21.87 8.47
N THR A 118 16.93 21.65 7.71
CA THR A 118 16.89 21.73 6.24
C THR A 118 16.32 20.46 5.60
N PRO A 119 15.71 20.54 4.40
CA PRO A 119 15.17 19.35 3.70
C PRO A 119 16.18 18.20 3.55
N THR A 120 17.47 18.51 3.36
CA THR A 120 18.54 17.52 3.26
C THR A 120 18.74 16.76 4.57
N GLU A 121 18.75 17.48 5.70
CA GLU A 121 18.89 16.88 7.03
C GLU A 121 17.67 16.02 7.38
N VAL A 122 16.47 16.54 7.12
CA VAL A 122 15.21 15.81 7.34
C VAL A 122 15.14 14.56 6.48
N ALA A 123 15.51 14.64 5.20
CA ALA A 123 15.56 13.49 4.32
C ALA A 123 16.52 12.40 4.82
N ALA A 124 17.67 12.78 5.38
CA ALA A 124 18.62 11.83 5.98
C ALA A 124 18.04 11.15 7.24
N ILE A 125 17.33 11.90 8.08
CA ILE A 125 16.64 11.39 9.27
C ILE A 125 15.54 10.40 8.86
N VAL A 126 14.63 10.82 7.98
CA VAL A 126 13.50 9.99 7.49
C VAL A 126 14.01 8.68 6.89
N LYS A 127 15.04 8.73 6.04
CA LYS A 127 15.62 7.52 5.43
C LYS A 127 16.23 6.58 6.48
N ARG A 128 16.85 7.13 7.53
CA ARG A 128 17.37 6.32 8.64
C ARG A 128 16.23 5.67 9.42
N VAL A 129 15.21 6.44 9.77
CA VAL A 129 14.03 5.98 10.51
C VAL A 129 13.30 4.88 9.73
N ALA A 130 13.05 5.08 8.43
CA ALA A 130 12.41 4.09 7.56
C ALA A 130 13.13 2.74 7.56
N LYS A 131 14.47 2.75 7.45
CA LYS A 131 15.28 1.52 7.51
C LYS A 131 15.25 0.86 8.89
N THR A 132 15.27 1.65 9.96
CA THR A 132 15.11 1.11 11.32
C THR A 132 13.78 0.38 11.49
N PHE A 133 12.71 0.84 10.84
CA PHE A 133 11.40 0.20 10.85
C PHE A 133 11.22 -0.92 9.80
N GLY A 134 12.31 -1.34 9.14
CA GLY A 134 12.32 -2.55 8.32
C GLY A 134 12.26 -2.33 6.81
N ALA A 135 12.23 -1.08 6.33
CA ALA A 135 12.27 -0.82 4.88
C ALA A 135 13.64 -1.18 4.29
N ASP A 136 13.65 -2.03 3.26
CA ASP A 136 14.85 -2.40 2.49
C ASP A 136 15.30 -1.25 1.57
N LEU A 137 14.32 -0.56 0.98
CA LEU A 137 14.51 0.63 0.15
C LEU A 137 13.67 1.79 0.68
N VAL A 138 14.21 3.00 0.54
CA VAL A 138 13.49 4.24 0.87
C VAL A 138 13.83 5.34 -0.13
N GLY A 139 12.80 5.88 -0.76
CA GLY A 139 12.86 7.00 -1.69
C GLY A 139 12.03 8.18 -1.16
N ILE A 140 12.38 9.38 -1.61
CA ILE A 140 11.59 10.59 -1.39
C ILE A 140 11.46 11.29 -2.73
N CYS A 141 10.24 11.61 -3.14
CA CYS A 141 9.95 12.35 -4.37
C CYS A 141 8.97 13.49 -4.09
N ALA A 142 8.79 14.38 -5.06
CA ALA A 142 7.78 15.42 -4.98
C ALA A 142 6.37 14.81 -4.99
N HIS A 143 5.45 15.43 -4.26
CA HIS A 143 4.03 15.15 -4.38
C HIS A 143 3.53 15.47 -5.79
N ASP A 144 2.75 14.59 -6.36
CA ASP A 144 2.19 14.73 -7.69
C ASP A 144 0.74 14.25 -7.68
N GLU A 145 -0.16 15.23 -7.69
CA GLU A 145 -1.61 15.04 -7.52
C GLU A 145 -2.23 14.12 -8.58
N ARG A 146 -1.55 13.95 -9.72
CA ARG A 146 -1.97 13.02 -10.79
C ARG A 146 -2.07 11.57 -10.33
N TRP A 147 -1.29 11.18 -9.33
CA TRP A 147 -1.25 9.80 -8.81
C TRP A 147 -2.14 9.58 -7.58
N VAL A 148 -2.79 10.64 -7.09
CA VAL A 148 -3.75 10.53 -5.99
C VAL A 148 -5.10 10.11 -6.56
N TYR A 149 -5.73 9.09 -5.98
CA TYR A 149 -7.10 8.73 -6.36
C TYR A 149 -8.04 9.93 -6.21
N THR A 150 -9.02 10.08 -7.11
CA THR A 150 -10.02 11.17 -6.99
C THR A 150 -10.90 11.00 -5.76
N GLU A 151 -11.22 9.74 -5.45
CA GLU A 151 -12.05 9.32 -4.32
C GLU A 151 -11.59 7.95 -3.83
N ARG A 152 -11.80 7.70 -2.53
CA ARG A 152 -11.64 6.38 -1.91
C ARG A 152 -12.98 5.65 -1.90
N TYR A 153 -12.97 4.32 -1.93
CA TYR A 153 -14.21 3.55 -1.90
C TYR A 153 -14.68 3.31 -0.46
N ALA A 154 -15.92 3.71 -0.16
CA ALA A 154 -16.62 3.41 1.08
C ALA A 154 -17.46 2.15 0.87
N ARG A 155 -16.95 1.01 1.36
CA ARG A 155 -17.41 -0.33 0.95
C ARG A 155 -18.81 -0.65 1.47
N HIS A 156 -19.16 -0.21 2.68
CA HIS A 156 -20.49 -0.45 3.25
C HIS A 156 -21.54 0.48 2.66
N ALA A 157 -21.16 1.72 2.39
CA ALA A 157 -22.04 2.69 1.74
C ALA A 157 -22.18 2.46 0.22
N ASP A 158 -21.26 1.70 -0.37
CA ASP A 158 -21.17 1.43 -1.82
C ASP A 158 -21.09 2.72 -2.65
N GLU A 159 -20.19 3.62 -2.23
CA GLU A 159 -20.03 4.95 -2.84
C GLU A 159 -18.57 5.41 -2.81
N GLY A 160 -18.24 6.39 -3.64
CA GLY A 160 -17.00 7.13 -3.56
C GLY A 160 -17.05 8.21 -2.47
N ARG A 161 -15.94 8.38 -1.74
CA ARG A 161 -15.75 9.45 -0.74
C ARG A 161 -14.45 10.20 -0.97
N PRO A 162 -14.32 11.46 -0.53
CA PRO A 162 -13.06 12.18 -0.58
C PRO A 162 -11.92 11.40 0.09
N VAL A 163 -10.69 11.54 -0.44
CA VAL A 163 -9.48 10.93 0.14
C VAL A 163 -9.02 11.65 1.42
N ASP A 164 -9.47 12.91 1.62
CA ASP A 164 -9.20 13.75 2.80
C ASP A 164 -7.71 13.94 3.12
N LEU A 165 -6.85 14.05 2.09
CA LEU A 165 -5.45 14.41 2.28
C LEU A 165 -5.33 15.88 2.73
N PRO A 166 -4.43 16.20 3.68
CA PRO A 166 -4.19 17.57 4.08
C PRO A 166 -3.58 18.40 2.95
N ASP A 167 -3.90 19.69 2.93
CA ASP A 167 -3.33 20.64 1.99
C ASP A 167 -1.81 20.84 2.22
N GLY A 168 -1.10 21.25 1.18
CA GLY A 168 0.30 21.66 1.28
C GLY A 168 1.31 20.50 1.36
N LEU A 169 0.89 19.27 1.07
CA LEU A 169 1.80 18.14 0.88
C LEU A 169 2.76 18.43 -0.29
N THR A 170 4.06 18.39 0.00
CA THR A 170 5.10 18.68 -1.01
C THR A 170 5.86 17.45 -1.45
N SER A 171 5.84 16.39 -0.65
CA SER A 171 6.74 15.24 -0.79
C SER A 171 6.02 13.94 -0.43
N VAL A 172 6.43 12.86 -1.08
CA VAL A 172 5.99 11.49 -0.80
C VAL A 172 7.21 10.67 -0.38
N ILE A 173 7.07 9.90 0.70
CA ILE A 173 8.06 8.91 1.14
C ILE A 173 7.63 7.55 0.62
N VAL A 174 8.47 6.92 -0.19
CA VAL A 174 8.20 5.58 -0.75
C VAL A 174 9.07 4.56 -0.03
N LEU A 175 8.42 3.53 0.52
CA LEU A 175 9.10 2.40 1.18
C LEU A 175 9.04 1.18 0.28
N GLY A 176 10.17 0.49 0.13
CA GLY A 176 10.25 -0.81 -0.54
C GLY A 176 10.56 -1.90 0.47
N GLN A 177 9.74 -2.95 0.46
CA GLN A 177 9.95 -4.16 1.25
C GLN A 177 10.30 -5.31 0.30
N ALA A 178 11.43 -5.97 0.55
CA ALA A 178 11.82 -7.15 -0.19
C ALA A 178 10.90 -8.32 0.19
N MET A 179 10.38 -9.02 -0.82
CA MET A 179 9.73 -10.30 -0.63
C MET A 179 10.75 -11.42 -0.78
N ASP A 180 10.57 -12.51 -0.04
CA ASP A 180 11.39 -13.71 -0.23
C ASP A 180 11.11 -14.29 -1.63
N HIS A 181 12.18 -14.61 -2.37
CA HIS A 181 12.08 -15.28 -3.66
C HIS A 181 11.71 -16.77 -3.55
N GLY A 182 11.58 -17.29 -2.33
CA GLY A 182 11.19 -18.65 -2.01
C GLY A 182 12.36 -19.64 -2.15
N PRO A 183 12.40 -20.71 -1.34
CA PRO A 183 13.40 -21.78 -1.47
C PRO A 183 13.05 -22.88 -2.49
N TRP A 184 11.95 -22.77 -3.24
CA TRP A 184 11.40 -23.87 -4.03
C TRP A 184 11.96 -23.89 -5.47
N PRO A 185 12.77 -24.89 -5.87
CA PRO A 185 13.01 -25.14 -7.29
C PRO A 185 11.70 -25.63 -7.92
N GLY A 186 11.41 -25.12 -9.12
CA GLY A 186 10.25 -25.54 -9.92
C GLY A 186 10.28 -27.00 -10.33
#